data_AF-A0A7S0WI82-F1
#
_entry.id   AF-A0A7S0WI82-F1
#
_cell.length_a   1.000
_cell.length_b   1.000
_cell.length_c   1.000
_cell.angle_alpha   90.00
_cell.angle_beta   90.00
_cell.angle_gamma   90.00
#
_symmetry.space_group_name_H-M   'P 1'
#
loop_
_entity.id
_entity.type
_entity.pdbx_description
1 polymer ?
#
loop_
_entity_poly.entity_id
_entity_poly.type
_entity_poly.pdbx_seq_one_letter_code
_entity_poly.pdbx_strand_id
1 'polypeptide(L)'
;GSLSGVDDEADIDAALTRRDLWGSLSGVSPINAAVDAHYTAMVAGEKFAQLRQVLLTKVKARRGKLATKVRNFEERMAMSDESELPRQQADLIMANVHLYEERAKELVVEDWYNPGSTLAIPIDPFKGPVDTAQALYKKSQKLKRSAAAIVPLKEEAQAELDYLLQIEVSVEQAESCAGVMDLRMMEDVRDELIAAGYMRKSAALLLLE
;
A
#
# COMPACT_ATOMS: atom_id res chain seq x y z
N GLY A 1 22.06 98.13 -33.79
CA GLY A 1 21.94 97.16 -34.88
C GLY A 1 21.26 95.94 -34.30
N SER A 2 20.03 95.64 -34.70
CA SER A 2 19.68 94.86 -35.90
C SER A 2 19.98 93.37 -35.68
N LEU A 3 18.94 92.56 -35.48
CA LEU A 3 18.47 91.46 -36.39
C LEU A 3 19.50 90.31 -36.47
N SER A 4 19.24 89.02 -36.22
CA SER A 4 18.12 88.10 -36.49
C SER A 4 18.49 86.77 -35.77
N GLY A 5 17.61 85.97 -35.18
CA GLY A 5 16.58 85.17 -35.83
C GLY A 5 16.93 83.67 -35.72
N VAL A 6 15.88 82.84 -35.62
CA VAL A 6 15.81 81.38 -35.80
C VAL A 6 15.99 80.51 -34.54
N ASP A 7 14.85 80.21 -33.92
CA ASP A 7 14.27 78.87 -33.70
C ASP A 7 15.22 77.72 -33.32
N ASP A 8 15.20 77.34 -32.04
CA ASP A 8 15.68 76.04 -31.53
C ASP A 8 14.79 75.55 -30.38
N GLU A 9 13.45 75.63 -30.56
CA GLU A 9 12.46 75.17 -29.57
C GLU A 9 11.49 74.14 -30.17
N ALA A 10 11.97 73.32 -31.11
CA ALA A 10 11.14 72.33 -31.83
C ALA A 10 11.68 70.89 -31.84
N ASP A 11 12.66 70.53 -31.01
CA ASP A 11 13.27 69.19 -31.04
C ASP A 11 13.32 68.43 -29.70
N ILE A 12 12.60 68.89 -28.68
CA ILE A 12 12.49 68.17 -27.39
C ILE A 12 11.17 67.37 -27.28
N ASP A 13 10.14 67.70 -28.07
CA ASP A 13 8.81 67.06 -27.95
C ASP A 13 8.68 65.73 -28.72
N ALA A 14 9.64 65.40 -29.59
CA ALA A 14 9.67 64.12 -30.32
C ALA A 14 10.36 62.98 -29.55
N ALA A 15 11.06 63.28 -28.45
CA ALA A 15 11.79 62.30 -27.65
C ALA A 15 10.98 61.74 -26.48
N LEU A 16 9.97 62.47 -25.99
CA LEU A 16 9.13 62.04 -24.88
C LEU A 16 7.97 61.12 -25.30
N THR A 17 7.60 61.09 -26.57
CA THR A 17 6.54 60.21 -27.08
C THR A 17 7.02 58.79 -27.42
N ARG A 18 8.33 58.52 -27.48
CA ARG A 18 8.86 57.18 -27.81
C ARG A 18 9.15 56.29 -26.60
N ARG A 19 9.31 56.88 -25.41
CA ARG A 19 9.66 56.14 -24.18
C ARG A 19 8.44 55.57 -23.44
N ASP A 20 7.28 56.20 -23.59
CA ASP A 20 6.03 55.74 -22.98
C ASP A 20 5.31 54.66 -23.82
N LEU A 21 5.62 54.53 -25.11
CA LEU A 21 5.05 53.51 -26.00
C LEU A 21 5.64 52.11 -25.77
N TRP A 22 6.85 52.01 -25.20
CA TRP A 22 7.44 50.71 -24.82
C TRP A 22 7.03 50.24 -23.43
N GLY A 23 6.42 51.14 -22.63
CA GLY A 23 5.80 50.80 -21.34
C GLY A 23 4.42 50.16 -21.48
N SER A 24 3.69 50.41 -22.58
CA SER A 24 2.34 49.86 -22.79
C SER A 24 2.31 48.51 -23.53
N LEU A 25 3.45 48.02 -24.02
CA LEU A 25 3.57 46.72 -24.70
C LEU A 25 3.98 45.56 -23.76
N SER A 26 4.14 45.83 -22.46
CA SER A 26 4.49 44.81 -21.45
C SER A 26 3.26 44.14 -20.81
N GLY A 27 2.05 44.46 -21.26
CA GLY A 27 0.85 43.69 -20.93
C GLY A 27 0.69 42.54 -21.91
N VAL A 28 0.75 41.29 -21.43
CA VAL A 28 0.36 40.11 -22.22
C VAL A 28 -1.01 40.39 -22.84
N SER A 29 -1.11 40.34 -24.18
CA SER A 29 -2.40 40.53 -24.86
C SER A 29 -3.45 39.61 -24.24
N PRO A 30 -4.69 40.06 -23.99
CA PRO A 30 -5.75 39.21 -23.44
C PRO A 30 -5.96 37.91 -24.25
N ILE A 31 -5.68 37.96 -25.56
CA ILE A 31 -5.71 36.79 -26.45
C ILE A 31 -4.54 35.84 -26.15
N ASN A 32 -3.32 36.35 -26.00
CA ASN A 32 -2.15 35.53 -25.65
C ASN A 32 -2.34 34.89 -24.27
N ALA A 33 -2.88 35.64 -23.30
CA ALA A 33 -3.20 35.11 -21.98
C ALA A 33 -4.26 34.00 -22.04
N ALA A 34 -5.29 34.15 -22.88
CA ALA A 34 -6.31 33.12 -23.08
C ALA A 34 -5.75 31.87 -23.78
N VAL A 35 -4.87 32.05 -24.76
CA VAL A 35 -4.17 30.97 -25.47
C VAL A 35 -3.24 30.21 -24.52
N ASP A 36 -2.42 30.92 -23.74
CA ASP A 36 -1.53 30.34 -22.74
C ASP A 36 -2.31 29.56 -21.68
N ALA A 37 -3.41 30.10 -21.17
CA ALA A 37 -4.28 29.41 -20.21
C ALA A 37 -4.87 28.12 -20.80
N HIS A 38 -5.32 28.16 -22.07
CA HIS A 38 -5.88 27.00 -22.74
C HIS A 38 -4.83 25.90 -22.96
N TYR A 39 -3.65 26.22 -23.47
CA TYR A 39 -2.58 25.24 -23.65
C TYR A 39 -2.03 24.72 -22.32
N THR A 40 -1.94 25.55 -21.28
CA THR A 40 -1.53 25.12 -19.94
C THR A 40 -2.52 24.10 -19.37
N ALA A 41 -3.83 24.35 -19.51
CA ALA A 41 -4.86 23.41 -19.08
C ALA A 41 -4.81 22.08 -19.86
N MET A 42 -4.55 22.14 -21.18
CA MET A 42 -4.41 20.96 -22.02
C MET A 42 -3.23 20.08 -21.59
N VAL A 43 -2.04 20.67 -21.45
CA VAL A 43 -0.84 19.95 -21.00
C VAL A 43 -1.02 19.39 -19.60
N ALA A 44 -1.64 20.15 -18.69
CA ALA A 44 -1.94 19.68 -17.34
C ALA A 44 -2.90 18.48 -17.34
N GLY A 45 -3.91 18.49 -18.21
CA GLY A 45 -4.84 17.37 -18.39
C GLY A 45 -4.16 16.09 -18.90
N GLU A 46 -3.25 16.22 -19.87
CA GLU A 46 -2.48 15.08 -20.37
C GLU A 46 -1.53 14.51 -19.31
N LYS A 47 -0.76 15.37 -18.63
CA LYS A 47 0.11 14.96 -17.51
C LYS A 47 -0.69 14.26 -16.41
N PHE A 48 -1.85 14.80 -16.05
CA PHE A 48 -2.75 14.23 -15.06
C PHE A 48 -3.21 12.82 -15.47
N ALA A 49 -3.70 12.64 -16.70
CA ALA A 49 -4.17 11.34 -17.18
C ALA A 49 -3.06 10.28 -17.16
N GLN A 50 -1.85 10.66 -17.60
CA GLN A 50 -0.68 9.78 -17.56
C GLN A 50 -0.28 9.42 -16.14
N LEU A 51 -0.17 10.41 -15.24
CA LEU A 51 0.21 10.19 -13.85
C LEU A 51 -0.83 9.32 -13.13
N ARG A 52 -2.12 9.60 -13.31
CA ARG A 52 -3.23 8.78 -12.80
C ARG A 52 -3.08 7.31 -13.21
N GLN A 53 -2.85 7.06 -14.49
CA GLN A 53 -2.70 5.69 -15.00
C GLN A 53 -1.48 4.98 -14.40
N VAL A 54 -0.35 5.68 -14.28
CA VAL A 54 0.85 5.14 -13.62
C VAL A 54 0.56 4.81 -12.16
N LEU A 55 -0.03 5.74 -11.40
CA LEU A 55 -0.38 5.56 -9.99
C LEU A 55 -1.29 4.34 -9.80
N LEU A 56 -2.40 4.27 -10.54
CA LEU A 56 -3.34 3.14 -10.45
C LEU A 56 -2.65 1.81 -10.77
N THR A 57 -1.82 1.77 -11.80
CA THR A 57 -1.10 0.54 -12.17
C THR A 57 -0.16 0.10 -11.06
N LYS A 58 0.59 1.02 -10.46
CA LYS A 58 1.54 0.72 -9.38
C LYS A 58 0.85 0.32 -8.08
N VAL A 59 -0.19 1.05 -7.68
CA VAL A 59 -0.99 0.78 -6.48
C VAL A 59 -1.67 -0.58 -6.61
N LYS A 60 -2.37 -0.87 -7.72
CA LYS A 60 -3.00 -2.18 -7.97
C LYS A 60 -1.99 -3.33 -7.91
N ALA A 61 -0.83 -3.16 -8.54
CA ALA A 61 0.23 -4.18 -8.51
C ALA A 61 0.77 -4.44 -7.09
N ARG A 62 0.95 -3.37 -6.29
CA ARG A 62 1.39 -3.50 -4.89
C ARG A 62 0.32 -4.16 -4.03
N ARG A 63 -0.94 -3.74 -4.16
CA ARG A 63 -2.09 -4.35 -3.46
C ARG A 63 -2.22 -5.84 -3.78
N GLY A 64 -2.09 -6.25 -5.04
CA GLY A 64 -2.14 -7.67 -5.40
C GLY A 64 -1.08 -8.52 -4.69
N LYS A 65 0.13 -7.98 -4.51
CA LYS A 65 1.20 -8.65 -3.75
C LYS A 65 0.88 -8.73 -2.25
N LEU A 66 0.34 -7.65 -1.67
CA LEU A 66 -0.07 -7.62 -0.27
C LEU A 66 -1.24 -8.57 0.00
N ALA A 67 -2.25 -8.56 -0.84
CA ALA A 67 -3.39 -9.50 -0.74
C ALA A 67 -2.91 -10.95 -0.77
N THR A 68 -1.96 -11.28 -1.66
CA THR A 68 -1.33 -12.61 -1.69
C THR A 68 -0.58 -12.91 -0.38
N LYS A 69 0.17 -11.94 0.16
CA LYS A 69 0.89 -12.07 1.42
C LYS A 69 -0.06 -12.30 2.60
N VAL A 70 -1.16 -11.54 2.69
CA VAL A 70 -2.21 -11.71 3.70
C VAL A 70 -2.82 -13.10 3.61
N ARG A 71 -3.22 -13.54 2.41
CA ARG A 71 -3.75 -14.90 2.20
C ARG A 71 -2.77 -15.98 2.65
N ASN A 72 -1.48 -15.85 2.33
CA ASN A 72 -0.47 -16.81 2.77
C ASN A 72 -0.32 -16.84 4.30
N PHE A 73 -0.52 -15.71 4.99
CA PHE A 73 -0.56 -15.70 6.45
C PHE A 73 -1.80 -16.39 7.00
N GLU A 74 -2.96 -16.16 6.40
CA GLU A 74 -4.22 -16.82 6.76
C GLU A 74 -4.13 -18.33 6.59
N GLU A 75 -3.59 -18.82 5.46
CA GLU A 75 -3.34 -20.25 5.23
C GLU A 75 -2.43 -20.85 6.30
N ARG A 76 -1.32 -20.17 6.65
CA ARG A 76 -0.39 -20.63 7.69
C ARG A 76 -1.02 -20.62 9.08
N MET A 77 -1.91 -19.67 9.36
CA MET A 77 -2.66 -19.61 10.62
C MET A 77 -3.71 -20.72 10.68
N ALA A 78 -4.44 -20.99 9.59
CA ALA A 78 -5.41 -22.08 9.51
C ALA A 78 -4.74 -23.45 9.70
N MET A 79 -3.56 -23.68 9.11
CA MET A 79 -2.74 -24.88 9.39
C MET A 79 -2.30 -24.96 10.87
N SER A 80 -2.31 -23.84 11.59
CA SER A 80 -2.00 -23.80 13.02
C SER A 80 -3.23 -23.97 13.91
N ASP A 81 -4.46 -23.86 13.39
CA ASP A 81 -5.68 -24.24 14.12
C ASP A 81 -5.73 -25.76 14.36
N GLU A 82 -5.01 -26.54 13.55
CA GLU A 82 -4.68 -27.94 13.85
C GLU A 82 -3.83 -28.12 15.13
N SER A 83 -3.36 -27.05 15.77
CA SER A 83 -2.66 -27.10 17.06
C SER A 83 -3.50 -27.64 18.21
N GLU A 84 -4.82 -27.63 18.07
CA GLU A 84 -5.73 -28.22 19.05
C GLU A 84 -5.67 -29.74 19.01
N LEU A 85 -5.45 -30.37 17.86
CA LEU A 85 -5.43 -31.84 17.74
C LEU A 85 -4.34 -32.50 18.62
N PRO A 86 -3.05 -32.06 18.60
CA PRO A 86 -2.05 -32.60 19.53
C PRO A 86 -2.42 -32.37 20.99
N ARG A 87 -3.07 -31.24 21.33
CA ARG A 87 -3.48 -30.96 22.70
C ARG A 87 -4.58 -31.92 23.15
N GLN A 88 -5.61 -32.10 22.33
CA GLN A 88 -6.73 -33.03 22.57
C GLN A 88 -6.22 -34.47 22.71
N GLN A 89 -5.30 -34.90 21.85
CA GLN A 89 -4.64 -36.21 21.97
C GLN A 89 -3.86 -36.35 23.28
N ALA A 90 -3.13 -35.32 23.70
CA ALA A 90 -2.42 -35.32 24.99
C ALA A 90 -3.39 -35.40 26.18
N ASP A 91 -4.49 -34.64 26.13
CA ASP A 91 -5.55 -34.64 27.16
C ASP A 91 -6.21 -36.03 27.25
N LEU A 92 -6.52 -36.65 26.10
CA LEU A 92 -7.05 -38.01 25.97
C LEU A 92 -6.11 -39.06 26.55
N ILE A 93 -4.81 -38.98 26.23
CA ILE A 93 -3.80 -39.87 26.81
C ILE A 93 -3.78 -39.71 28.33
N MET A 94 -3.64 -38.47 28.83
CA MET A 94 -3.43 -38.21 30.25
C MET A 94 -4.61 -38.68 31.12
N ALA A 95 -5.85 -38.52 30.68
CA ALA A 95 -6.99 -39.00 31.47
C ALA A 95 -7.11 -40.54 31.44
N ASN A 96 -6.60 -41.19 30.40
CA ASN A 96 -6.68 -42.64 30.21
C ASN A 96 -5.33 -43.37 30.40
N VAL A 97 -4.32 -42.72 30.99
CA VAL A 97 -2.99 -43.31 31.22
C VAL A 97 -3.07 -44.67 31.92
N HIS A 98 -4.05 -44.84 32.82
CA HIS A 98 -4.28 -46.07 33.57
C HIS A 98 -4.76 -47.26 32.72
N LEU A 99 -5.27 -47.01 31.51
CA LEU A 99 -5.70 -48.05 30.56
C LEU A 99 -4.54 -48.52 29.65
N TYR A 100 -3.37 -47.88 29.73
CA TYR A 100 -2.23 -48.23 28.90
C TYR A 100 -1.57 -49.54 29.35
N GLU A 101 -1.46 -50.49 28.42
CA GLU A 101 -0.68 -51.71 28.61
C GLU A 101 0.81 -51.46 28.34
N GLU A 102 1.67 -51.97 29.22
CA GLU A 102 3.11 -51.74 29.13
C GLU A 102 3.67 -52.25 27.80
N ARG A 103 4.41 -51.39 27.09
CA ARG A 103 4.97 -51.61 25.74
C ARG A 103 3.94 -51.70 24.60
N ALA A 104 2.66 -51.39 24.84
CA ALA A 104 1.71 -51.22 23.75
C ALA A 104 2.13 -50.07 22.82
N LYS A 105 1.86 -50.22 21.52
CA LYS A 105 2.21 -49.24 20.48
C LYS A 105 1.15 -48.15 20.29
N GLU A 106 0.00 -48.31 20.93
CA GLU A 106 -1.12 -47.39 20.84
C GLU A 106 -1.97 -47.46 22.10
N LEU A 107 -2.76 -46.42 22.32
CA LEU A 107 -3.78 -46.32 23.35
C LEU A 107 -5.11 -46.01 22.65
N VAL A 108 -6.07 -46.91 22.76
CA VAL A 108 -7.41 -46.77 22.18
C VAL A 108 -8.34 -46.23 23.24
N VAL A 109 -8.91 -45.05 23.01
CA VAL A 109 -9.75 -44.33 23.97
C VAL A 109 -10.99 -43.74 23.31
N GLU A 110 -12.05 -43.54 24.08
CA GLU A 110 -13.21 -42.78 23.63
C GLU A 110 -12.82 -41.30 23.45
N ASP A 111 -13.17 -40.73 22.29
CA ASP A 111 -12.90 -39.34 22.00
C ASP A 111 -14.05 -38.46 22.49
N TRP A 112 -13.90 -37.86 23.67
CA TRP A 112 -14.88 -36.91 24.19
C TRP A 112 -14.93 -35.56 23.46
N TYR A 113 -13.98 -35.28 22.55
CA TYR A 113 -14.09 -34.14 21.64
C TYR A 113 -14.97 -34.45 20.42
N ASN A 114 -15.14 -35.73 20.08
CA ASN A 114 -16.02 -36.22 19.01
C ASN A 114 -16.91 -37.36 19.53
N PRO A 115 -18.04 -37.04 20.19
CA PRO A 115 -18.89 -38.03 20.84
C PRO A 115 -19.30 -39.18 19.91
N GLY A 116 -19.19 -40.41 20.41
CA GLY A 116 -19.51 -41.62 19.65
C GLY A 116 -18.37 -42.13 18.75
N SER A 117 -17.18 -41.54 18.85
CA SER A 117 -15.97 -42.02 18.16
C SER A 117 -14.90 -42.51 19.14
N THR A 118 -14.06 -43.42 18.67
CA THR A 118 -12.87 -43.89 19.37
C THR A 118 -11.63 -43.48 18.60
N LEU A 119 -10.59 -43.11 19.33
CA LEU A 119 -9.31 -42.67 18.78
C LEU A 119 -8.20 -43.63 19.21
N ALA A 120 -7.47 -44.17 18.25
CA ALA A 120 -6.23 -44.92 18.48
C ALA A 120 -5.05 -43.95 18.42
N ILE A 121 -4.44 -43.66 19.58
CA ILE A 121 -3.34 -42.71 19.70
C ILE A 121 -2.02 -43.49 19.76
N PRO A 122 -1.08 -43.27 18.83
CA PRO A 122 0.20 -43.99 18.82
C PRO A 122 1.06 -43.59 20.01
N ILE A 123 1.63 -44.59 20.67
CA ILE A 123 2.52 -44.42 21.83
C ILE A 123 3.84 -45.11 21.53
N ASP A 124 4.93 -44.38 21.73
CA ASP A 124 6.28 -44.94 21.62
C ASP A 124 6.51 -45.89 22.81
N PRO A 125 6.68 -47.21 22.60
CA PRO A 125 6.85 -48.18 23.67
C PRO A 125 8.08 -47.91 24.55
N PHE A 126 9.06 -47.14 24.06
CA PHE A 126 10.27 -46.79 24.81
C PHE A 126 10.11 -45.53 25.67
N LYS A 127 9.06 -44.73 25.44
CA LYS A 127 8.77 -43.50 26.20
C LYS A 127 7.56 -43.66 27.11
N GLY A 128 6.56 -44.42 26.66
CA GLY A 128 5.30 -44.57 27.35
C GLY A 128 4.34 -43.37 27.16
N PRO A 129 3.15 -43.45 27.78
CA PRO A 129 2.04 -42.56 27.49
C PRO A 129 2.26 -41.13 28.01
N VAL A 130 2.82 -40.99 29.21
CA VAL A 130 3.05 -39.68 29.84
C VAL A 130 4.02 -38.84 29.02
N ASP A 131 5.16 -39.40 28.62
CA ASP A 131 6.14 -38.70 27.79
C ASP A 131 5.61 -38.38 26.39
N THR A 132 4.78 -39.28 25.84
CA THR A 132 4.08 -39.04 24.56
C THR A 132 3.14 -37.84 24.66
N ALA A 133 2.32 -37.76 25.72
CA ALA A 133 1.45 -36.62 25.98
C ALA A 133 2.23 -35.31 26.17
N GLN A 134 3.34 -35.35 26.93
CA GLN A 134 4.22 -34.18 27.09
C GLN A 134 4.80 -33.69 25.76
N ALA A 135 5.20 -34.61 24.88
CA ALA A 135 5.69 -34.25 23.54
C ALA A 135 4.59 -33.60 22.69
N LEU A 136 3.36 -34.10 22.76
CA LEU A 136 2.20 -33.55 22.08
C LEU A 136 1.83 -32.15 22.62
N TYR A 137 1.88 -31.91 23.93
CA TYR A 137 1.71 -30.56 24.50
C TYR A 137 2.77 -29.58 23.98
N LYS A 138 4.05 -29.99 23.96
CA LYS A 138 5.14 -29.17 23.41
C LYS A 138 4.90 -28.85 21.93
N LYS A 139 4.42 -29.82 21.15
CA LYS A 139 4.06 -29.63 19.73
C LYS A 139 2.93 -28.62 19.59
N SER A 140 1.83 -28.77 20.33
CA SER A 140 0.71 -27.81 20.34
C SER A 140 1.19 -26.40 20.69
N GLN A 141 1.98 -26.25 21.76
CA GLN A 141 2.49 -24.96 22.18
C GLN A 141 3.39 -24.31 21.12
N LYS A 142 4.24 -25.09 20.42
CA LYS A 142 5.08 -24.60 19.33
C LYS A 142 4.24 -24.08 18.16
N LEU A 143 3.16 -24.78 17.79
CA LEU A 143 2.25 -24.37 16.74
C LEU A 143 1.52 -23.07 17.14
N LYS A 144 0.99 -23.00 18.37
CA LYS A 144 0.35 -21.77 18.90
C LYS A 144 1.29 -20.56 18.90
N ARG A 145 2.54 -20.74 19.32
CA ARG A 145 3.55 -19.66 19.29
C ARG A 145 3.84 -19.20 17.86
N SER A 146 3.92 -20.14 16.91
CA SER A 146 4.14 -19.82 15.50
C SER A 146 2.97 -19.04 14.92
N ALA A 147 1.73 -19.43 15.24
CA ALA A 147 0.52 -18.71 14.84
C ALA A 147 0.48 -17.29 15.44
N ALA A 148 0.73 -17.16 16.74
CA ALA A 148 0.74 -15.88 17.44
C ALA A 148 1.79 -14.90 16.87
N ALA A 149 2.93 -15.40 16.40
CA ALA A 149 3.95 -14.58 15.75
C ALA A 149 3.53 -14.09 14.35
N ILE A 150 2.60 -14.78 13.67
CA ILE A 150 2.11 -14.40 12.34
C ILE A 150 1.02 -13.32 12.43
N VAL A 151 0.20 -13.34 13.49
CA VAL A 151 -0.90 -12.37 13.71
C VAL A 151 -0.46 -10.91 13.49
N PRO A 152 0.57 -10.38 14.17
CA PRO A 152 0.95 -8.97 14.00
C PRO A 152 1.46 -8.67 12.58
N LEU A 153 2.13 -9.63 11.94
CA LEU A 153 2.61 -9.49 10.56
C LEU A 153 1.45 -9.44 9.55
N LYS A 154 0.37 -10.19 9.82
CA LYS A 154 -0.87 -10.14 9.04
C LYS A 154 -1.56 -8.80 9.22
N GLU A 155 -1.72 -8.35 10.47
CA GLU A 155 -2.36 -7.06 10.80
C GLU A 155 -1.63 -5.89 10.12
N GLU A 156 -0.30 -5.86 10.18
CA GLU A 156 0.51 -4.85 9.49
C GLU A 156 0.30 -4.89 7.97
N ALA A 157 0.33 -6.08 7.36
CA ALA A 157 0.10 -6.23 5.92
C ALA A 157 -1.34 -5.86 5.50
N GLN A 158 -2.33 -6.10 6.37
CA GLN A 158 -3.72 -5.72 6.14
C GLN A 158 -3.90 -4.20 6.23
N ALA A 159 -3.30 -3.56 7.23
CA ALA A 159 -3.31 -2.10 7.35
C ALA A 159 -2.66 -1.42 6.12
N GLU A 160 -1.53 -1.97 5.63
CA GLU A 160 -0.90 -1.51 4.39
C GLU A 160 -1.82 -1.67 3.17
N LEU A 161 -2.55 -2.80 3.09
CA LEU A 161 -3.50 -3.08 2.01
C LEU A 161 -4.68 -2.10 2.02
N ASP A 162 -5.25 -1.84 3.19
CA ASP A 162 -6.41 -0.95 3.37
C ASP A 162 -6.03 0.51 3.05
N TYR A 163 -4.84 0.93 3.49
CA TYR A 163 -4.28 2.23 3.14
C TYR A 163 -4.13 2.42 1.63
N LEU A 164 -3.54 1.43 0.94
CA LEU A 164 -3.39 1.49 -0.52
C LEU A 164 -4.73 1.42 -1.26
N LEU A 165 -5.73 0.74 -0.70
CA LEU A 165 -7.09 0.77 -1.22
C LEU A 165 -7.70 2.17 -1.14
N GLN A 166 -7.52 2.88 -0.02
CA GLN A 166 -8.00 4.26 0.12
C GLN A 166 -7.33 5.19 -0.91
N ILE A 167 -6.03 5.04 -1.15
CA ILE A 167 -5.33 5.80 -2.19
C ILE A 167 -5.89 5.47 -3.57
N GLU A 168 -6.09 4.19 -3.89
CA GLU A 168 -6.64 3.79 -5.18
C GLU A 168 -8.01 4.42 -5.43
N VAL A 169 -8.92 4.33 -4.45
CA VAL A 169 -10.25 4.94 -4.53
C VAL A 169 -10.15 6.45 -4.75
N SER A 170 -9.24 7.13 -4.03
CA SER A 170 -9.04 8.57 -4.16
C SER A 170 -8.54 8.95 -5.57
N VAL A 171 -7.60 8.17 -6.13
CA VAL A 171 -7.07 8.38 -7.49
C VAL A 171 -8.11 8.02 -8.56
N GLU A 172 -8.95 7.02 -8.32
CA GLU A 172 -10.02 6.64 -9.24
C GLU A 172 -11.11 7.71 -9.34
N GLN A 173 -11.51 8.29 -8.20
CA GLN A 173 -12.50 9.38 -8.10
C GLN A 173 -12.02 10.70 -8.72
N ALA A 174 -10.71 10.90 -8.86
CA ALA A 174 -10.14 12.00 -9.63
C ALA A 174 -10.35 11.74 -11.14
N GLU A 175 -11.59 11.87 -11.60
CA GLU A 175 -12.05 11.51 -12.96
C GLU A 175 -11.51 12.45 -14.06
N SER A 176 -11.30 13.73 -13.75
CA SER A 176 -10.79 14.71 -14.71
C SER A 176 -9.96 15.81 -14.05
N CYS A 177 -9.03 16.38 -14.80
CA CYS A 177 -8.26 17.56 -14.43
C CYS A 177 -9.11 18.80 -14.73
N ALA A 178 -9.68 19.44 -13.70
CA ALA A 178 -10.36 20.73 -13.82
C ALA A 178 -9.37 21.90 -13.78
N GLY A 179 -8.11 21.65 -13.38
CA GLY A 179 -7.02 22.60 -13.51
C GLY A 179 -5.71 22.14 -12.87
N VAL A 180 -4.74 23.04 -12.82
CA VAL A 180 -3.36 22.79 -12.31
C VAL A 180 -3.35 22.27 -10.86
N MET A 181 -4.38 22.60 -10.06
CA MET A 181 -4.50 22.12 -8.69
C MET A 181 -4.73 20.61 -8.60
N ASP A 182 -5.50 20.02 -9.53
CA ASP A 182 -5.76 18.58 -9.54
C ASP A 182 -4.51 17.79 -9.94
N LEU A 183 -3.74 18.33 -10.89
CA LEU A 183 -2.43 17.78 -11.24
C LEU A 183 -1.49 17.79 -10.02
N ARG A 184 -1.42 18.90 -9.30
CA ARG A 184 -0.58 19.03 -8.10
C ARG A 184 -0.98 18.03 -7.01
N MET A 185 -2.28 17.81 -6.80
CA MET A 185 -2.75 16.79 -5.85
C MET A 185 -2.24 15.39 -6.24
N MET A 186 -2.22 15.05 -7.52
CA MET A 186 -1.66 13.76 -7.97
C MET A 186 -0.14 13.68 -7.78
N GLU A 187 0.58 14.77 -7.99
CA GLU A 187 2.02 14.85 -7.73
C GLU A 187 2.32 14.67 -6.24
N ASP A 188 1.52 15.27 -5.36
CA ASP A 188 1.63 15.09 -3.91
C ASP A 188 1.41 13.62 -3.51
N VAL A 189 0.35 12.97 -4.04
CA VAL A 189 0.09 11.52 -3.83
C VAL A 189 1.26 10.67 -4.35
N ARG A 190 1.81 11.01 -5.52
CA ARG A 190 2.99 10.33 -6.07
C ARG A 190 4.17 10.43 -5.11
N ASP A 191 4.45 11.63 -4.60
CA ASP A 191 5.60 11.89 -3.74
C ASP A 191 5.45 11.20 -2.39
N GLU A 192 4.24 11.19 -1.82
CA GLU A 192 3.91 10.40 -0.62
C GLU A 192 4.17 8.90 -0.84
N LEU A 193 3.67 8.34 -1.95
CA LEU A 193 3.88 6.93 -2.28
C LEU A 193 5.35 6.57 -2.55
N ILE A 194 6.16 7.52 -3.06
CA ILE A 194 7.61 7.35 -3.20
C ILE A 194 8.28 7.39 -1.83
N ALA A 195 7.93 8.36 -0.98
CA ALA A 195 8.49 8.51 0.37
C ALA A 195 8.19 7.28 1.25
N ALA A 196 6.98 6.72 1.12
CA ALA A 196 6.57 5.49 1.79
C ALA A 196 7.15 4.21 1.16
N GLY A 197 7.90 4.33 0.05
CA GLY A 197 8.61 3.20 -0.58
C GLY A 197 7.74 2.28 -1.45
N TYR A 198 6.50 2.67 -1.76
CA TYR A 198 5.60 1.93 -2.65
C TYR A 198 5.98 2.08 -4.12
N MET A 199 6.65 3.19 -4.47
CA MET A 199 7.12 3.48 -5.82
C MET A 199 8.61 3.87 -5.82
N ARG A 200 9.28 3.62 -6.93
CA ARG A 200 10.63 4.14 -7.19
C ARG A 200 10.52 5.27 -8.20
N LYS A 201 11.36 6.30 -8.04
CA LYS A 201 11.60 7.28 -9.12
C LYS A 201 12.07 6.52 -10.36
N SER A 202 11.27 6.53 -11.41
CA SER A 202 11.59 5.92 -12.70
C SER A 202 11.73 7.01 -13.75
N ALA A 203 12.44 6.75 -14.84
CA ALA A 203 12.57 7.72 -15.94
C ALA A 203 11.20 8.18 -16.46
N ALA A 204 10.20 7.30 -16.51
CA ALA A 204 8.83 7.65 -16.90
C ALA A 204 8.12 8.59 -15.91
N LEU A 205 8.48 8.56 -14.62
CA LEU A 205 7.98 9.48 -13.60
C LEU A 205 8.73 10.82 -13.60
N LEU A 206 10.00 10.83 -14.01
CA LEU A 206 10.84 12.03 -14.13
C LEU A 206 10.55 12.83 -15.42
N LEU A 207 10.09 12.17 -16.48
CA LEU A 207 9.67 12.83 -17.73
C LEU A 207 8.35 13.61 -17.60
N LEU A 208 7.67 13.48 -16.46
CA LEU A 208 6.43 14.19 -16.14
C LEU A 208 6.66 15.46 -15.31
N GLU A 209 7.89 15.69 -14.80
CA GLU A 209 8.33 16.96 -14.19
C GLU A 209 8.46 18.02 -15.30
#